data_AF-A0A7I8CKR0-F1
#
_entry.id   AF-A0A7I8CKR0-F1
#
_cell.length_a   1.000
_cell.length_b   1.000
_cell.length_c   1.000
_cell.angle_alpha   90.00
_cell.angle_beta   90.00
_cell.angle_gamma   90.00
#
_symmetry.space_group_name_H-M   'P 1'
#
loop_
_entity.id
_entity.type
_entity.pdbx_description
1 polymer ?
#
loop_
_entity_poly.entity_id
_entity_poly.type
_entity_poly.pdbx_seq_one_letter_code
_entity_poly.pdbx_strand_id
1 'polypeptide(L)' 'MCTSYEANPNDAWDVFSLFPQPDFDYKGEIYKDYYAPIFRSTGDALETVPASFGIVPRRHIPPG' A
#
# COMPACT_ATOMS: atom_id res chain seq x y z
N MET A 1 -9.70 14.52 -9.56
CA MET A 1 -8.62 13.52 -9.42
C MET A 1 -8.14 13.60 -7.98
N CYS A 2 -8.14 12.50 -7.24
CA CYS A 2 -7.65 12.47 -5.87
C CYS A 2 -6.13 12.34 -5.88
N THR A 3 -5.40 13.22 -5.19
CA THR A 3 -3.93 13.24 -5.17
C THR A 3 -3.35 13.08 -3.76
N SER A 4 -4.21 13.00 -2.74
CA SER A 4 -3.85 12.68 -1.36
C SER A 4 -5.00 11.97 -0.65
N TYR A 5 -4.70 11.19 0.38
CA TYR A 5 -5.70 10.53 1.22
C TYR A 5 -5.16 10.26 2.62
N GLU A 6 -6.04 10.13 3.61
CA GLU A 6 -5.70 9.63 4.94
C GLU A 6 -5.70 8.10 4.90
N ALA A 7 -4.57 7.49 5.20
CA ALA A 7 -4.41 6.06 5.35
C ALA A 7 -5.08 5.57 6.65
N ASN A 8 -5.40 4.29 6.70
CA ASN A 8 -5.97 3.71 7.91
C ASN A 8 -4.96 3.86 9.05
N PRO A 9 -5.35 4.38 10.23
CA PRO A 9 -4.41 4.56 11.31
C PRO A 9 -4.00 3.20 11.89
N ASN A 10 -2.75 3.12 12.38
CA ASN A 10 -2.13 1.87 12.82
C ASN A 10 -2.86 1.19 13.99
N ASP A 11 -3.75 1.90 14.69
CA ASP A 11 -4.56 1.41 15.79
C ASP A 11 -5.99 1.01 15.39
N ALA A 12 -6.40 1.21 14.13
CA ALA A 12 -7.75 0.87 13.63
C ALA A 12 -7.77 -0.29 12.61
N TRP A 13 -6.74 -1.15 12.62
CA TRP A 13 -6.60 -2.26 11.67
C TRP A 13 -7.60 -3.41 11.85
N ASP A 14 -8.28 -3.48 12.99
CA ASP A 14 -9.27 -4.53 13.29
C ASP A 14 -10.46 -4.55 12.30
N VAL A 15 -10.68 -3.45 11.57
CA VAL A 15 -11.74 -3.32 10.54
C VAL A 15 -11.39 -4.08 9.25
N PHE A 16 -10.11 -4.37 8.99
CA PHE A 16 -9.63 -5.07 7.79
C PHE A 16 -9.00 -6.43 8.13
N SER A 17 -9.75 -7.26 8.86
CA SER A 17 -9.30 -8.56 9.41
C SER A 17 -8.86 -9.63 8.39
N LEU A 18 -9.02 -9.38 7.08
CA LEU A 18 -8.65 -10.34 6.04
C LEU A 18 -7.15 -10.30 5.68
N PHE A 19 -6.49 -9.16 5.85
CA PHE A 19 -5.07 -8.97 5.56
C PHE A 19 -4.27 -8.79 6.85
N PRO A 20 -3.01 -9.26 6.91
CA PRO A 20 -2.16 -9.04 8.08
C PRO A 20 -1.92 -7.54 8.30
N GLN A 21 -1.66 -7.15 9.55
CA GLN A 21 -1.25 -5.78 9.86
C GLN A 21 0.09 -5.47 9.16
N PRO A 22 0.29 -4.24 8.65
CA PRO A 22 1.57 -3.83 8.10
C PRO A 22 2.65 -3.87 9.19
N ASP A 23 3.82 -4.39 8.85
CA ASP A 23 5.01 -4.46 9.71
C ASP A 23 6.03 -3.35 9.40
N PHE A 24 5.59 -2.29 8.72
CA PHE A 24 6.41 -1.16 8.29
C PHE A 24 5.74 0.19 8.59
N ASP A 25 6.57 1.23 8.70
CA ASP A 25 6.10 2.59 8.93
C ASP A 25 5.57 3.24 7.64
N TYR A 26 4.49 4.00 7.76
CA TYR A 26 3.94 4.84 6.70
C TYR A 26 3.33 6.11 7.29
N LYS A 27 3.08 7.12 6.46
CA LYS A 27 2.46 8.38 6.88
C LYS A 27 0.95 8.23 6.96
N GLY A 28 0.30 8.89 7.93
CA GLY A 28 -1.17 8.98 7.98
C GLY A 28 -1.70 9.63 6.71
N GLU A 29 -1.22 10.83 6.39
CA GLU A 29 -1.54 11.47 5.12
C GLU A 29 -0.58 11.02 4.00
N ILE A 30 -1.13 10.42 2.95
CA ILE A 30 -0.39 9.89 1.79
C ILE A 30 -0.54 10.85 0.61
N TYR A 31 0.58 11.13 -0.06
CA TYR A 31 0.66 11.89 -1.30
C TYR A 31 1.24 11.03 -2.43
N LYS A 32 1.12 11.52 -3.68
CA LYS A 32 1.73 10.88 -4.84
C LYS A 32 3.21 10.53 -4.58
N ASP A 33 3.62 9.36 -5.03
CA ASP A 33 4.98 8.81 -4.94
C ASP A 33 5.42 8.44 -3.51
N TYR A 34 4.58 8.61 -2.49
CA TYR A 34 4.84 8.09 -1.14
C TYR A 34 4.60 6.59 -1.09
N TYR A 35 5.31 5.89 -0.20
CA TYR A 35 4.98 4.50 0.13
C TYR A 35 3.77 4.45 1.06
N ALA A 36 2.85 3.55 0.74
CA ALA A 36 1.66 3.27 1.52
C ALA A 36 1.39 1.75 1.53
N PRO A 37 0.64 1.25 2.52
CA PRO A 37 0.22 -0.15 2.52
C PRO A 37 -0.74 -0.44 1.37
N ILE A 38 -0.46 -1.53 0.65
CA ILE A 38 -1.40 -2.15 -0.30
C ILE A 38 -1.75 -3.56 0.14
N PHE A 39 -2.97 -3.98 -0.18
CA PHE A 39 -3.42 -5.35 0.00
C PHE A 39 -3.30 -6.09 -1.32
N ARG A 40 -2.57 -7.21 -1.31
CA ARG A 40 -2.40 -8.05 -2.50
C ARG A 40 -2.64 -9.52 -2.19
N SER A 41 -3.16 -10.24 -3.18
CA SER A 41 -3.19 -11.70 -3.17
C SER A 41 -2.11 -12.23 -4.10
N THR A 42 -1.34 -13.20 -3.64
CA THR A 42 -0.33 -13.92 -4.42
C THR A 42 -0.84 -15.27 -4.93
N GLY A 43 -2.13 -15.57 -4.73
CA GLY A 43 -2.74 -16.88 -4.99
C GLY A 43 -2.72 -17.77 -3.74
N ASP A 44 -1.56 -17.90 -3.09
CA ASP A 44 -1.39 -18.74 -1.89
C ASP A 44 -1.54 -17.95 -0.58
N ALA A 45 -1.34 -16.63 -0.62
CA ALA A 45 -1.39 -15.77 0.56
C ALA A 45 -2.05 -14.42 0.29
N LEU A 46 -2.53 -13.82 1.37
CA LEU A 46 -2.94 -12.42 1.44
C LEU A 46 -1.87 -11.65 2.19
N GLU A 47 -1.40 -10.56 1.59
CA GLU A 47 -0.26 -9.80 2.08
C GLU A 47 -0.59 -8.31 2.15
N THR A 48 -0.06 -7.67 3.19
CA THR A 48 0.01 -6.21 3.30
C THR A 48 1.45 -5.80 3.07
N VAL A 49 1.72 -5.10 1.98
CA VAL A 49 3.10 -4.75 1.59
C VAL A 49 3.21 -3.25 1.25
N PRO A 50 4.40 -2.64 1.37
CA PRO A 50 4.59 -1.26 0.96
C PRO A 50 4.65 -1.16 -0.56
N ALA A 51 3.93 -0.19 -1.14
CA ALA A 51 4.06 0.18 -2.55
C ALA A 51 3.91 1.69 -2.74
N SER A 52 4.49 2.22 -3.82
CA SER A 52 4.40 3.65 -4.15
C SER A 52 2.99 4.02 -4.64
N PHE A 53 2.46 5.14 -4.17
CA PHE A 53 1.23 5.74 -4.71
C PHE A 53 1.51 6.40 -6.07
N GLY A 54 1.61 5.56 -7.10
CA GLY A 54 1.92 5.95 -8.47
C GLY A 54 2.36 4.73 -9.28
N ILE A 55 1.52 4.28 -10.21
CA ILE A 55 1.87 3.17 -11.10
C ILE A 55 2.91 3.64 -12.11
N VAL A 56 4.03 2.92 -12.19
CA VAL A 56 5.01 3.07 -13.27
C VAL A 56 4.51 2.29 -14.50
N PRO A 57 4.35 2.92 -15.67
CA PRO A 57 3.94 2.19 -16.86
C PRO A 57 4.99 1.14 -17.23
N ARG A 58 4.54 -0.07 -17.59
CA ARG A 58 5.41 -1.25 -17.78
C ARG A 58 6.61 -1.01 -18.70
N ARG A 59 6.44 -0.21 -19.77
CA ARG A 59 7.52 0.13 -20.73
C ARG A 59 8.68 0.92 -20.12
N HIS A 60 8.49 1.53 -18.95
CA HIS A 60 9.50 2.32 -18.23
C HIS A 60 10.14 1.54 -17.08
N ILE A 61 9.68 0.32 -16.80
CA ILE A 61 10.29 -0.54 -15.78
C ILE A 61 11.53 -1.19 -16.42
N PRO A 62 12.74 -1.01 -15.86
CA PRO A 62 13.93 -1.66 -16.37
C PRO A 62 13.75 -3.20 -16.41
N PRO A 63 14.30 -3.90 -17.42
CA PRO A 63 14.36 -5.35 -17.36
C PRO A 63 15.18 -5.76 -16.12
N GLY A 64 14.57 -6.59 -15.28
CA GLY A 64 15.23 -7.25 -14.15
C GLY A 64 15.96 -8.51 -14.60
#